data_AF-X5MHC3-F1
#
_entry.id   AF-X5MHC3-F1
#
_cell.length_a   1.000
_cell.length_b   1.000
_cell.length_c   1.000
_cell.angle_alpha   90.00
_cell.angle_beta   90.00
_cell.angle_gamma   90.00
#
_symmetry.space_group_name_H-M   'P 1'
#
loop_
_entity.id
_entity.type
_entity.pdbx_description
1 polymer ?
#
loop_
_entity_poly.entity_id
_entity_poly.type
_entity_poly.pdbx_seq_one_letter_code
_entity_poly.pdbx_strand_id
1 'polypeptide(L)'
;MVRYSGVIESKKIDRLLTSAELDREKRHALNVFRDRMDRTIMKANQEVLSAKLPHIDLDTITRLAVRIAELRASYLAKALAVAETSGVPSVSALEDLQRHRVAFEELREAFEALERVIERGYTEAV
;
A
#
# COMPACT_ATOMS: atom_id res chain seq x y z
N MET A 1 9.03 -81.36 -11.67
CA MET A 1 8.18 -80.29 -11.10
C MET A 1 9.10 -79.33 -10.34
N VAL A 2 9.48 -78.20 -10.94
CA VAL A 2 10.41 -77.22 -10.33
C VAL A 2 9.64 -75.94 -10.07
N ARG A 3 9.60 -75.49 -8.81
CA ARG A 3 8.96 -74.23 -8.41
C ARG A 3 9.97 -73.10 -8.54
N TYR A 4 9.65 -72.09 -9.33
CA TYR A 4 10.33 -70.80 -9.25
C TYR A 4 9.63 -69.95 -8.19
N SER A 5 10.38 -69.49 -7.19
CA SER A 5 9.96 -68.43 -6.28
C SER A 5 10.64 -67.14 -6.74
N GLY A 6 9.85 -66.20 -7.24
CA GLY A 6 10.30 -64.87 -7.59
C GLY A 6 9.80 -63.86 -6.57
N VAL A 7 10.72 -63.17 -5.89
CA VAL A 7 10.42 -62.02 -5.05
C VAL A 7 10.08 -60.85 -5.98
N ILE A 8 8.86 -60.32 -5.89
CA ILE A 8 8.46 -59.11 -6.63
C ILE A 8 8.86 -57.92 -5.77
N GLU A 9 10.02 -57.34 -6.05
CA GLU A 9 10.42 -56.07 -5.46
C GLU A 9 9.63 -54.94 -6.16
N SER A 10 8.61 -54.45 -5.46
CA SER A 10 7.79 -53.31 -5.91
C SER A 10 8.64 -52.04 -5.90
N LYS A 11 9.28 -51.75 -7.04
CA LYS A 11 9.98 -50.48 -7.26
C LYS A 11 8.94 -49.37 -7.35
N LYS A 12 9.02 -48.37 -6.46
CA LYS A 12 8.22 -47.14 -6.50
C LYS A 12 8.33 -46.53 -7.91
N ILE A 13 7.19 -46.48 -8.62
CA ILE A 13 7.12 -45.81 -9.91
C ILE A 13 7.17 -44.31 -9.64
N ASP A 14 8.31 -43.70 -9.93
CA ASP A 14 8.44 -42.26 -10.03
C ASP A 14 7.62 -41.83 -11.25
N ARG A 15 6.39 -41.39 -11.02
CA ARG A 15 5.50 -40.92 -12.09
C ARG A 15 6.07 -39.61 -12.62
N LEU A 16 6.71 -39.67 -13.79
CA LEU A 16 7.18 -38.49 -14.51
C LEU A 16 5.97 -37.62 -14.90
N LEU A 17 5.92 -36.41 -14.34
CA LEU A 17 4.89 -35.42 -14.64
C LEU A 17 5.05 -34.91 -16.08
N THR A 18 3.92 -34.67 -16.75
CA THR A 18 3.91 -33.99 -18.05
C THR A 18 4.32 -32.52 -17.91
N SER A 19 4.79 -31.87 -18.99
CA SER A 19 5.16 -30.44 -18.97
C SER A 19 4.02 -29.55 -18.45
N ALA A 20 2.77 -29.88 -18.78
CA ALA A 20 1.59 -29.13 -18.33
C ALA A 20 1.31 -29.31 -16.82
N GLU A 21 1.56 -30.51 -16.27
CA GLU A 21 1.44 -30.78 -14.84
C GLU A 21 2.57 -30.07 -14.05
N LEU A 22 3.80 -30.08 -14.56
CA LEU A 22 4.94 -29.33 -13.99
C LEU A 22 4.66 -27.82 -13.96
N ASP A 23 4.09 -27.27 -15.01
CA ASP A 23 3.73 -25.84 -15.06
C ASP A 23 2.59 -25.50 -14.09
N ARG A 24 1.63 -26.42 -13.90
CA ARG A 24 0.55 -26.27 -12.91
C ARG A 24 1.11 -26.29 -11.48
N GLU A 25 2.01 -27.21 -11.17
CA GLU A 25 2.67 -27.27 -9.86
C GLU A 25 3.49 -26.02 -9.57
N LYS A 26 4.29 -25.55 -10.56
CA LYS A 26 5.03 -24.29 -10.44
C LYS A 26 4.11 -23.10 -10.18
N ARG A 27 3.00 -22.97 -10.91
CA ARG A 27 2.00 -21.92 -10.69
C ARG A 27 1.38 -22.01 -9.30
N HIS A 28 1.08 -23.22 -8.83
CA HIS A 28 0.56 -23.43 -7.49
C HIS A 28 1.57 -23.01 -6.41
N ALA A 29 2.82 -23.43 -6.53
CA ALA A 29 3.89 -23.05 -5.60
C ALA A 29 4.12 -21.53 -5.56
N LEU A 30 4.08 -20.86 -6.73
CA LEU A 30 4.16 -19.40 -6.81
C LEU A 30 2.99 -18.71 -6.11
N ASN A 31 1.76 -19.20 -6.31
CA ASN A 31 0.58 -18.64 -5.64
C ASN A 31 0.66 -18.82 -4.12
N VAL A 32 1.04 -20.00 -3.64
CA VAL A 32 1.23 -20.25 -2.20
C VAL A 32 2.31 -19.33 -1.61
N PHE A 33 3.41 -19.13 -2.32
CA PHE A 33 4.47 -18.22 -1.89
C PHE A 33 3.98 -16.76 -1.84
N ARG A 34 3.26 -16.29 -2.87
CA ARG A 34 2.66 -14.96 -2.90
C ARG A 34 1.69 -14.76 -1.75
N ASP A 35 0.78 -15.69 -1.51
CA ASP A 35 -0.19 -15.59 -0.42
C ASP A 35 0.51 -15.56 0.96
N ARG A 36 1.62 -16.30 1.11
CA ARG A 36 2.46 -16.23 2.31
C ARG A 36 3.13 -14.86 2.45
N MET A 37 3.69 -14.31 1.37
CA MET A 37 4.26 -12.96 1.37
C MET A 37 3.23 -11.92 1.77
N ASP A 38 2.05 -11.95 1.17
CA ASP A 38 0.97 -10.99 1.44
C ASP A 38 0.57 -11.01 2.92
N ARG A 39 0.45 -12.20 3.52
CA ARG A 39 0.20 -12.35 4.97
C ARG A 39 1.34 -11.82 5.83
N THR A 40 2.58 -12.06 5.43
CA THR A 40 3.76 -11.57 6.17
C THR A 40 3.84 -10.04 6.11
N ILE A 41 3.61 -9.44 4.93
CA ILE A 41 3.57 -7.99 4.75
C ILE A 41 2.43 -7.37 5.56
N MET A 42 1.23 -7.96 5.50
CA MET A 42 0.07 -7.53 6.28
C MET A 42 0.41 -7.45 7.77
N LYS A 43 0.93 -8.55 8.34
CA LYS A 43 1.28 -8.62 9.76
C LYS A 43 2.36 -7.59 10.14
N ALA A 44 3.41 -7.47 9.33
CA ALA A 44 4.47 -6.50 9.58
C ALA A 44 3.94 -5.06 9.56
N ASN A 45 3.07 -4.73 8.61
CA ASN A 45 2.46 -3.40 8.53
C ASN A 45 1.55 -3.13 9.72
N GLN A 46 0.70 -4.09 10.12
CA GLN A 46 -0.14 -3.96 11.31
C GLN A 46 0.70 -3.71 12.56
N GLU A 47 1.76 -4.48 12.77
CA GLU A 47 2.66 -4.35 13.93
C GLU A 47 3.36 -2.98 13.97
N VAL A 48 3.93 -2.55 12.84
CA VAL A 48 4.68 -1.27 12.79
C VAL A 48 3.75 -0.06 12.88
N LEU A 49 2.59 -0.10 12.22
CA LEU A 49 1.68 1.04 12.16
C LEU A 49 0.90 1.20 13.47
N SER A 50 0.41 0.13 14.08
CA SER A 50 -0.27 0.19 15.38
C SER A 50 0.65 0.68 16.51
N ALA A 51 1.96 0.41 16.42
CA ALA A 51 2.93 0.89 17.40
C ALA A 51 3.28 2.39 17.27
N LYS A 52 3.11 2.98 16.08
CA LYS A 52 3.53 4.36 15.79
C LYS A 52 2.39 5.35 15.64
N LEU A 53 1.27 4.90 15.10
CA LEU A 53 0.13 5.77 14.83
C LEU A 53 -0.75 5.87 16.08
N PRO A 54 -1.35 7.05 16.33
CA PRO A 54 -2.42 7.16 17.30
C PRO A 54 -3.63 6.31 16.86
N HIS A 55 -4.57 6.11 17.77
CA HIS A 55 -5.86 5.53 17.42
C HIS A 55 -6.53 6.35 16.31
N ILE A 56 -6.95 5.67 15.23
CA ILE A 56 -7.58 6.30 14.08
C ILE A 56 -9.09 6.15 14.23
N ASP A 57 -9.74 7.26 14.51
CA ASP A 57 -11.20 7.39 14.61
C ASP A 57 -11.70 8.52 13.70
N LEU A 58 -13.03 8.66 13.61
CA LEU A 58 -13.67 9.70 12.81
C LEU A 58 -13.23 11.11 13.20
N ASP A 59 -12.97 11.35 14.49
CA ASP A 59 -12.52 12.65 15.01
C ASP A 59 -11.09 12.99 14.54
N THR A 60 -10.18 12.03 14.55
CA THR A 60 -8.81 12.17 14.02
C THR A 60 -8.83 12.44 12.52
N ILE A 61 -9.65 11.70 11.76
CA ILE A 61 -9.86 11.91 10.32
C ILE A 61 -10.42 13.31 10.07
N THR A 62 -11.42 13.73 10.85
CA THR A 62 -12.05 15.05 10.73
C THR A 62 -11.06 16.17 10.98
N ARG A 63 -10.24 16.08 12.03
CA ARG A 63 -9.19 17.07 12.30
C ARG A 63 -8.20 17.19 11.14
N LEU A 64 -7.76 16.06 10.58
CA LEU A 64 -6.84 16.07 9.45
C LEU A 64 -7.49 16.71 8.21
N ALA A 65 -8.73 16.35 7.89
CA ALA A 65 -9.49 16.95 6.80
C ALA A 65 -9.66 18.46 6.95
N VAL A 66 -9.96 18.94 8.17
CA VAL A 66 -10.04 20.38 8.47
C VAL A 66 -8.70 21.08 8.20
N ARG A 67 -7.57 20.51 8.66
CA ARG A 67 -6.23 21.09 8.39
C ARG A 67 -5.91 21.15 6.91
N ILE A 68 -6.28 20.14 6.13
CA ILE A 68 -6.11 20.14 4.67
C ILE A 68 -6.96 21.25 4.03
N ALA A 69 -8.20 21.43 4.48
CA ALA A 69 -9.08 22.49 4.00
C ALA A 69 -8.53 23.89 4.30
N GLU A 70 -7.97 24.11 5.50
CA GLU A 70 -7.33 25.38 5.89
C GLU A 70 -6.11 25.70 5.01
N LEU A 71 -5.25 24.71 4.74
CA LEU A 71 -4.10 24.87 3.86
C LEU A 71 -4.52 25.15 2.42
N ARG A 72 -5.54 24.45 1.93
CA ARG A 72 -6.14 24.71 0.61
C ARG A 72 -6.66 26.14 0.52
N ALA A 73 -7.39 26.60 1.53
CA ALA A 73 -7.92 27.97 1.56
C ALA A 73 -6.77 29.00 1.53
N SER A 74 -5.70 28.75 2.28
CA SER A 74 -4.54 29.64 2.33
C SER A 74 -3.77 29.68 1.00
N TYR A 75 -3.58 28.53 0.35
CA TYR A 75 -2.99 28.46 -0.99
C TYR A 75 -3.83 29.22 -2.03
N LEU A 76 -5.15 28.99 -2.06
CA LEU A 76 -6.05 29.67 -2.97
C LEU A 76 -6.10 31.18 -2.73
N ALA A 77 -6.10 31.63 -1.46
CA ALA A 77 -6.05 33.05 -1.12
C ALA A 77 -4.78 33.71 -1.66
N LYS A 78 -3.62 33.04 -1.55
CA LYS A 78 -2.35 33.53 -2.13
C LYS A 78 -2.39 33.56 -3.65
N ALA A 79 -2.96 32.54 -4.29
CA ALA A 79 -3.11 32.50 -5.74
C ALA A 79 -3.96 33.66 -6.26
N LEU A 80 -5.09 33.95 -5.59
CA LEU A 80 -5.96 35.07 -5.93
C LEU A 80 -5.26 36.42 -5.72
N ALA A 81 -4.52 36.61 -4.63
CA ALA A 81 -3.75 37.84 -4.39
C ALA A 81 -2.66 38.06 -5.46
N VAL A 82 -2.00 36.99 -5.93
CA VAL A 82 -1.05 37.07 -7.05
C VAL A 82 -1.77 37.47 -8.35
N ALA A 83 -2.98 36.97 -8.59
CA ALA A 83 -3.76 37.29 -9.78
C ALA A 83 -4.27 38.74 -9.82
N GLU A 84 -4.46 39.37 -8.66
CA GLU A 84 -4.84 40.80 -8.56
C GLU A 84 -3.67 41.75 -8.87
N THR A 85 -2.44 41.25 -8.88
CA THR A 85 -1.26 42.07 -9.18
C THR A 85 -1.17 42.36 -10.68
N SER A 86 -1.02 43.64 -11.05
CA SER A 86 -0.80 44.02 -12.45
C SER A 86 0.64 43.75 -12.87
N GLY A 87 0.82 43.14 -14.05
CA GLY A 87 2.14 42.83 -14.60
C GLY A 87 2.69 41.48 -14.14
N VAL A 88 4.02 41.31 -14.20
CA VAL A 88 4.67 40.05 -13.80
C VAL A 88 4.78 40.00 -12.27
N PRO A 89 4.24 38.96 -11.60
CA PRO A 89 4.38 38.81 -10.16
C PRO A 89 5.84 38.80 -9.70
N SER A 90 6.12 39.34 -8.51
CA SER A 90 7.46 39.27 -7.95
C SER A 90 7.87 37.82 -7.66
N VAL A 91 9.17 37.54 -7.76
CA VAL A 91 9.74 36.22 -7.41
C VAL A 91 9.34 35.82 -5.98
N SER A 92 9.38 36.77 -5.03
CA SER A 92 8.98 36.53 -3.65
C SER A 92 7.51 36.12 -3.49
N ALA A 93 6.60 36.67 -4.31
CA ALA A 93 5.19 36.30 -4.29
C ALA A 93 4.98 34.88 -4.83
N LEU A 94 5.71 34.50 -5.88
CA LEU A 94 5.69 33.15 -6.43
C LEU A 94 6.30 32.11 -5.47
N GLU A 95 7.39 32.46 -4.79
CA GLU A 95 7.98 31.61 -3.75
C GLU A 95 7.02 31.41 -2.57
N ASP A 96 6.36 32.47 -2.11
CA ASP A 96 5.35 32.36 -1.05
C ASP A 96 4.18 31.47 -1.46
N LEU A 97 3.67 31.65 -2.69
CA LEU A 97 2.63 30.80 -3.26
C LEU A 97 3.07 29.33 -3.32
N GLN A 98 4.30 29.07 -3.75
CA GLN A 98 4.86 27.72 -3.81
C GLN A 98 4.92 27.07 -2.42
N ARG A 99 5.34 27.81 -1.38
CA ARG A 99 5.36 27.27 0.00
C ARG A 99 3.99 26.81 0.45
N HIS A 100 2.94 27.59 0.16
CA HIS A 100 1.56 27.22 0.51
C HIS A 100 1.08 26.01 -0.29
N ARG A 101 1.43 25.94 -1.58
CA ARG A 101 1.13 24.78 -2.43
C ARG A 101 1.74 23.50 -1.89
N VAL A 102 3.04 23.53 -1.57
CA VAL A 102 3.77 22.37 -1.03
C VAL A 102 3.14 21.91 0.29
N ALA A 103 2.89 22.83 1.23
CA ALA A 103 2.28 22.46 2.50
C ALA A 103 0.90 21.77 2.32
N PHE A 104 0.05 22.30 1.43
CA PHE A 104 -1.23 21.70 1.09
C PHE A 104 -1.07 20.32 0.45
N GLU A 105 -0.17 20.17 -0.52
CA GLU A 105 0.07 18.91 -1.23
C GLU A 105 0.61 17.83 -0.28
N GLU A 106 1.58 18.15 0.57
CA GLU A 106 2.15 17.21 1.55
C GLU A 106 1.06 16.64 2.49
N LEU A 107 0.18 17.50 2.99
CA LEU A 107 -0.88 17.04 3.90
C LEU A 107 -1.98 16.26 3.18
N ARG A 108 -2.28 16.58 1.92
CA ARG A 108 -3.18 15.79 1.07
C ARG A 108 -2.61 14.40 0.79
N GLU A 109 -1.34 14.32 0.39
CA GLU A 109 -0.66 13.04 0.12
C GLU A 109 -0.57 12.17 1.37
N ALA A 110 -0.33 12.77 2.54
CA ALA A 110 -0.38 12.08 3.82
C ALA A 110 -1.76 11.50 4.13
N PHE A 111 -2.84 12.22 3.80
CA PHE A 111 -4.21 11.74 3.95
C PHE A 111 -4.52 10.56 3.04
N GLU A 112 -4.12 10.61 1.77
CA GLU A 112 -4.28 9.48 0.83
C GLU A 112 -3.46 8.26 1.27
N ALA A 113 -2.29 8.47 1.86
CA ALA A 113 -1.51 7.39 2.47
C ALA A 113 -2.25 6.76 3.67
N LEU A 114 -2.93 7.58 4.48
CA LEU A 114 -3.76 7.11 5.59
C LEU A 114 -5.00 6.34 5.10
N GLU A 115 -5.68 6.81 4.06
CA GLU A 115 -6.80 6.08 3.45
C GLU A 115 -6.37 4.69 3.01
N ARG A 116 -5.21 4.57 2.34
CA ARG A 116 -4.64 3.26 1.96
C ARG A 116 -4.35 2.36 3.15
N VAL A 117 -3.94 2.91 4.30
CA VAL A 117 -3.72 2.14 5.53
C VAL A 117 -5.04 1.54 6.03
N ILE A 118 -6.11 2.34 6.02
CA ILE A 118 -7.46 1.93 6.43
C ILE A 118 -8.03 0.88 5.46
N GLU A 119 -7.99 1.14 4.15
CA GLU A 119 -8.51 0.24 3.11
C GLU A 119 -7.82 -1.13 3.14
N ARG A 120 -6.53 -1.16 3.47
CA ARG A 120 -5.76 -2.40 3.59
C ARG A 120 -6.00 -3.13 4.91
N GLY A 121 -6.72 -2.55 5.86
CA GLY A 121 -6.95 -3.14 7.18
C GLY A 121 -5.68 -3.26 8.02
N TYR A 122 -4.72 -2.34 7.83
CA TYR A 122 -3.51 -2.31 8.65
C TYR A 122 -3.76 -1.76 10.06
N THR A 123 -4.89 -1.10 10.27
CA THR A 123 -5.33 -0.57 11.57
C THR A 123 -6.80 -0.89 11.78
N GLU A 124 -7.22 -1.09 13.03
CA GLU A 124 -8.63 -1.16 13.38
C GLU A 124 -9.23 0.24 13.31
N ALA A 125 -9.97 0.53 12.24
CA ALA A 125 -10.80 1.74 12.15
C ALA A 125 -12.16 1.42 12.79
N VAL A 126 -12.58 2.25 13.75
CA VAL A 126 -13.88 2.15 14.43
C VAL A 126 -14.76 3.34 14.06
#